data_AF-A0A534RJ67-F1
#
_entry.id   AF-A0A534RJ67-F1
#
_cell.length_a   1.000
_cell.length_b   1.000
_cell.length_c   1.000
_cell.angle_alpha   90.00
_cell.angle_beta   90.00
_cell.angle_gamma   90.00
#
_symmetry.space_group_name_H-M   'P 1'
#
loop_
_entity.id
_entity.type
_entity.pdbx_description
1 polymer ?
#
loop_
_entity_poly.entity_id
_entity_poly.type
_entity_poly.pdbx_seq_one_letter_code
_entity_poly.pdbx_strand_id
1 'polypeptide(L)'
;MRRAGGVGSRGGGARTGAARARCRPHLPDRPHAAADTRLAARPAAAPRLAPRPPGSDRARDRGMSDEDLRALFLRHVCQTSPAPLGITVARASGSTVWDTAGRAYLDLLAGMGVANVGHTHPEVVAAVRAQA
;
A
#
# COMPACT_ATOMS: atom_id res chain seq x y z
N MET A 1 55.52 42.29 59.06
CA MET A 1 55.18 42.26 60.49
C MET A 1 53.66 42.07 60.60
N ARG A 2 53.20 41.03 61.32
CA ARG A 2 51.80 40.64 61.70
C ARG A 2 50.92 40.08 60.54
N ARG A 3 50.53 38.80 60.47
CA ARG A 3 49.67 37.88 61.29
C ARG A 3 48.14 38.08 61.16
N ALA A 4 47.47 36.91 61.11
CA ALA A 4 46.04 36.61 61.29
C ALA A 4 45.13 36.91 60.07
N GLY A 5 44.16 36.08 59.67
CA GLY A 5 43.52 34.94 60.32
C GLY A 5 41.99 35.17 60.38
N GLY A 6 41.19 34.23 59.85
CA GLY A 6 39.93 33.85 60.50
C GLY A 6 38.58 34.20 59.82
N VAL A 7 37.86 33.11 59.51
CA VAL A 7 36.48 32.76 59.92
C VAL A 7 35.26 33.52 59.37
N GLY A 8 34.33 32.71 58.81
CA GLY A 8 32.87 32.88 58.92
C GLY A 8 32.24 33.81 57.87
N SER A 9 30.97 33.72 57.50
CA SER A 9 29.83 32.95 57.97
C SER A 9 28.66 33.23 57.02
N ARG A 10 27.95 32.16 56.62
CA ARG A 10 26.49 32.02 56.40
C ARG A 10 25.62 33.16 55.84
N GLY A 11 24.74 32.75 54.92
CA GLY A 11 23.41 33.32 54.66
C GLY A 11 23.36 34.09 53.34
N GLY A 12 22.43 33.89 52.41
CA GLY A 12 21.15 33.21 52.41
C GLY A 12 20.27 33.90 51.37
N GLY A 13 19.51 33.14 50.58
CA GLY A 13 18.54 33.64 49.59
C GLY A 13 19.16 33.90 48.21
N ALA A 14 18.56 33.57 47.07
CA ALA A 14 17.16 33.32 46.78
C ALA A 14 17.00 32.17 45.78
N ARG A 15 15.89 31.46 45.93
CA ARG A 15 15.40 30.43 45.03
C ARG A 15 14.90 31.12 43.75
N THR A 16 15.42 30.73 42.60
CA THR A 16 14.69 30.84 41.33
C THR A 16 14.81 29.50 40.62
N GLY A 17 13.67 28.84 40.49
CA GLY A 17 13.55 27.50 39.93
C GLY A 17 13.80 27.53 38.43
N ALA A 18 14.80 26.78 37.98
CA ALA A 18 14.78 26.22 36.64
C ALA A 18 14.27 24.78 36.79
N ALA A 19 13.02 24.55 36.39
CA ALA A 19 12.48 23.21 36.22
C ALA A 19 13.36 22.48 35.20
N ARG A 20 14.27 21.63 35.68
CA ARG A 20 15.07 20.75 34.81
C ARG A 20 14.09 19.78 34.15
N ALA A 21 13.84 19.99 32.87
CA ALA A 21 13.20 19.01 32.01
C ALA A 21 13.93 17.68 32.21
N ARG A 22 13.25 16.70 32.82
CA ARG A 22 13.81 15.36 32.96
C ARG A 22 13.91 14.80 31.55
N CYS A 23 15.14 14.66 31.05
CA CYS A 23 15.36 13.95 29.79
C CYS A 23 14.64 12.60 29.87
N ARG A 24 13.79 12.31 28.87
CA ARG A 24 13.21 10.98 28.69
C ARG A 24 14.35 9.96 28.66
N PRO A 25 14.24 8.82 29.36
CA PRO A 25 15.24 7.77 29.23
C PRO A 25 15.28 7.34 27.76
N HIS A 26 16.50 7.26 27.22
CA HIS A 26 16.79 6.73 25.89
C HIS A 26 16.21 5.31 25.82
N LEU A 27 15.18 5.09 24.99
CA LEU A 27 14.78 3.72 24.65
C LEU A 27 15.94 3.09 23.87
N PRO A 28 16.37 1.85 24.18
CA PRO A 28 17.36 1.18 23.36
C PRO A 28 16.81 0.97 21.95
N ASP A 29 17.68 1.09 20.95
CA ASP A 29 17.35 0.78 19.56
C ASP A 29 16.78 -0.63 19.49
N ARG A 30 15.54 -0.76 19.01
CA ARG A 30 15.00 -2.08 18.70
C ARG A 30 15.86 -2.65 17.58
N PRO A 31 16.46 -3.84 17.73
CA PRO A 31 17.05 -4.49 16.57
C PRO A 31 15.94 -4.66 15.54
N HIS A 32 16.20 -4.25 14.29
CA HIS A 32 15.38 -4.68 13.16
C HIS A 32 15.19 -6.18 13.32
N ALA A 33 13.94 -6.60 13.53
CA ALA A 33 13.60 -7.98 13.79
C ALA A 33 14.35 -8.86 12.79
N ALA A 34 15.29 -9.67 13.29
CA ALA A 34 15.89 -10.73 12.50
C ALA A 34 14.71 -11.49 11.89
N ALA A 35 14.66 -11.55 10.56
CA ALA A 35 13.56 -12.14 9.82
C ALA A 35 13.24 -13.50 10.44
N ASP A 36 12.00 -13.65 10.90
CA ASP A 36 11.51 -14.86 11.53
C ASP A 36 11.68 -16.00 10.52
N THR A 37 12.71 -16.83 10.70
CA THR A 37 13.07 -17.94 9.80
C THR A 37 11.98 -19.01 9.73
N ARG A 38 10.93 -18.89 10.54
CA ARG A 38 9.70 -19.68 10.49
C ARG A 38 8.79 -19.34 9.30
N LEU A 39 9.02 -18.23 8.60
CA LEU A 39 8.39 -17.89 7.31
C LEU A 39 9.25 -18.33 6.10
N ALA A 40 10.20 -19.26 6.27
CA ALA A 40 11.03 -19.75 5.17
C ALA A 40 10.39 -20.90 4.37
N ALA A 41 9.21 -21.39 4.75
CA ALA A 41 8.46 -22.34 3.94
C ALA A 41 7.74 -21.59 2.82
N ARG A 42 8.44 -21.35 1.70
CA ARG A 42 7.78 -20.96 0.44
C ARG A 42 6.66 -21.97 0.19
N PRO A 43 5.39 -21.54 0.01
CA PRO A 43 4.37 -22.47 -0.43
C PRO A 43 4.84 -23.10 -1.76
N ALA A 44 4.58 -24.40 -1.92
CA ALA A 44 4.86 -25.12 -3.15
C ALA A 44 4.38 -24.28 -4.34
N ALA A 45 5.25 -24.15 -5.34
CA ALA A 45 5.03 -23.29 -6.49
C ALA A 45 3.58 -23.42 -6.99
N ALA A 46 2.90 -22.27 -7.17
CA ALA A 46 1.57 -22.24 -7.76
C ALA A 46 1.57 -23.10 -9.03
N PRO A 47 0.50 -23.88 -9.28
CA PRO A 47 0.43 -24.73 -10.45
C PRO A 47 0.73 -23.89 -11.68
N ARG A 48 1.72 -24.32 -12.48
CA ARG A 48 2.07 -23.64 -13.71
C ARG A 48 0.81 -23.60 -14.57
N LEU A 49 0.32 -22.39 -14.84
CA LEU A 49 -0.80 -22.18 -15.74
C LEU A 49 -0.46 -22.92 -17.05
N ALA A 50 -1.38 -23.78 -17.51
CA ALA A 50 -1.15 -24.54 -18.73
C ALA A 50 -0.81 -23.59 -19.89
N PRO A 51 0.10 -23.97 -20.80
CA PRO A 51 0.42 -23.16 -21.97
C PRO A 51 -0.87 -22.85 -22.73
N ARG A 52 -1.02 -21.58 -23.10
CA ARG A 52 -2.18 -21.10 -23.85
C ARG A 52 -2.25 -21.88 -25.19
N PRO A 53 -3.43 -22.36 -25.61
CA PRO A 53 -3.54 -23.14 -26.84
C PRO A 53 -3.09 -22.31 -28.06
N PRO A 54 -2.36 -22.94 -29.01
CA PRO A 54 -1.91 -22.28 -30.23
C PRO A 54 -3.11 -21.81 -31.06
N GLY A 55 -3.07 -20.57 -31.57
CA GLY A 55 -4.16 -19.94 -32.32
C GLY A 55 -5.03 -18.96 -31.53
N SER A 56 -4.82 -18.85 -30.23
CA SER A 56 -5.53 -17.90 -29.34
C SER A 56 -5.08 -16.43 -29.48
N ASP A 57 -4.11 -16.15 -30.36
CA ASP A 57 -3.66 -14.79 -30.70
C ASP A 57 -4.58 -14.10 -31.71
N ARG A 58 -5.39 -14.86 -32.47
CA ARG A 58 -6.27 -14.33 -33.52
C ARG A 58 -7.55 -13.66 -33.00
N ALA A 59 -7.78 -13.66 -31.69
CA ALA A 59 -8.97 -13.05 -31.09
C ALA A 59 -8.85 -11.52 -30.89
N ARG A 60 -7.67 -10.92 -31.05
CA ARG A 60 -7.44 -9.49 -30.78
C ARG A 60 -8.12 -8.54 -31.80
N ASP A 61 -8.58 -9.06 -32.93
CA ASP A 61 -8.94 -8.23 -34.11
C ASP A 61 -10.44 -8.20 -34.45
N ARG A 62 -11.28 -8.96 -33.74
CA ARG A 62 -12.73 -8.81 -33.85
C ARG A 62 -13.17 -7.87 -32.75
N GLY A 63 -13.72 -6.71 -33.11
CA GLY A 63 -14.45 -5.86 -32.17
C GLY A 63 -15.48 -6.71 -31.44
N MET A 64 -15.13 -7.13 -30.23
CA MET A 64 -15.92 -8.07 -29.45
C MET A 64 -16.98 -7.27 -28.71
N SER A 65 -18.23 -7.70 -28.79
CA SER A 65 -19.31 -7.00 -28.10
C SER A 65 -19.18 -7.16 -26.58
N ASP A 66 -19.79 -6.26 -25.81
CA ASP A 66 -19.86 -6.37 -24.35
C ASP A 66 -20.51 -7.69 -23.91
N GLU A 67 -21.51 -8.15 -24.66
CA GLU A 67 -22.21 -9.41 -24.40
C GLU A 67 -21.25 -10.60 -24.61
N ASP A 68 -20.44 -10.57 -25.66
CA ASP A 68 -19.43 -11.60 -25.92
C ASP A 68 -18.37 -11.64 -24.81
N LEU A 69 -17.87 -10.48 -24.38
CA LEU A 69 -16.90 -10.35 -23.29
C LEU A 69 -17.46 -10.89 -21.97
N ARG A 70 -18.70 -10.53 -21.65
CA ARG A 70 -19.41 -11.04 -20.48
C ARG A 70 -19.59 -12.55 -20.54
N ALA A 71 -20.01 -13.08 -21.70
CA ALA A 71 -20.21 -14.50 -21.91
C ALA A 71 -18.89 -15.28 -21.76
N LEU A 72 -17.77 -14.73 -22.26
CA LEU A 72 -16.44 -15.32 -22.06
C LEU A 72 -16.01 -15.28 -20.59
N PHE A 73 -16.23 -14.16 -19.90
CA PHE A 73 -15.93 -14.04 -18.48
C PHE A 73 -16.64 -15.13 -17.66
N LEU A 74 -17.95 -15.32 -17.89
CA LEU A 74 -18.74 -16.31 -17.15
C LEU A 74 -18.34 -17.77 -17.47
N ARG A 75 -17.89 -18.05 -18.69
CA ARG A 75 -17.47 -19.41 -19.10
C ARG A 75 -16.06 -19.79 -18.65
N HIS A 76 -15.16 -18.82 -18.55
CA HIS A 76 -13.73 -19.10 -18.46
C HIS A 76 -13.05 -18.55 -17.21
N VAL A 77 -13.72 -17.72 -16.41
CA VAL A 77 -13.18 -17.21 -15.14
C VAL A 77 -13.89 -17.88 -13.97
N CYS A 78 -13.12 -18.27 -12.94
CA CYS A 78 -13.69 -18.75 -11.68
C CYS A 78 -14.45 -17.60 -11.00
N GLN A 79 -15.74 -17.80 -10.74
CA GLN A 79 -16.60 -16.75 -10.21
C GLN A 79 -16.40 -16.60 -8.70
N THR A 80 -16.11 -15.38 -8.24
CA THR A 80 -15.93 -15.05 -6.82
C THR A 80 -17.20 -14.47 -6.17
N SER A 81 -18.25 -14.24 -6.96
CA SER A 81 -19.56 -13.78 -6.53
C SER A 81 -20.64 -14.50 -7.34
N PRO A 82 -21.80 -14.85 -6.75
CA PRO A 82 -22.93 -15.41 -7.47
C PRO A 82 -23.60 -14.40 -8.42
N ALA A 83 -23.38 -13.09 -8.21
CA ALA A 83 -23.97 -12.02 -9.00
C ALA A 83 -22.94 -10.91 -9.26
N PRO A 84 -21.99 -11.12 -10.20
CA PRO A 84 -21.03 -10.07 -10.57
C PRO A 84 -21.77 -8.90 -11.25
N LEU A 85 -21.33 -7.66 -11.00
CA LEU A 85 -21.92 -6.45 -11.60
C LEU A 85 -21.92 -6.47 -13.13
N GLY A 86 -20.99 -7.22 -13.75
CA GLY A 86 -20.97 -7.43 -15.20
C GLY A 86 -20.71 -6.16 -16.00
N ILE A 87 -20.05 -5.16 -15.42
CA ILE A 87 -19.66 -3.93 -16.11
C ILE A 87 -18.41 -4.20 -16.94
N THR A 88 -18.49 -4.02 -18.26
CA THR A 88 -17.34 -4.11 -19.15
C THR A 88 -16.52 -2.82 -19.07
N VAL A 89 -15.48 -2.82 -18.23
CA VAL A 89 -14.64 -1.65 -17.97
C VAL A 89 -13.66 -1.41 -19.13
N ALA A 90 -13.70 -0.21 -19.72
CA ALA A 90 -12.78 0.21 -20.78
C ALA A 90 -11.60 1.03 -20.25
N ARG A 91 -11.82 1.88 -19.24
CA ARG A 91 -10.77 2.66 -18.57
C ARG A 91 -11.17 3.04 -17.15
N ALA A 92 -10.19 3.40 -16.33
CA ALA A 92 -10.38 3.93 -14.99
C ALA A 92 -9.27 4.93 -14.62
N SER A 93 -9.61 5.93 -13.81
CA SER A 93 -8.73 7.03 -13.40
C SER A 93 -9.27 7.69 -12.13
N GLY A 94 -8.42 7.84 -11.11
CA GLY A 94 -8.85 8.32 -9.80
C GLY A 94 -9.95 7.41 -9.23
N SER A 95 -11.06 8.00 -8.76
CA SER A 95 -12.21 7.25 -8.25
C SER A 95 -13.28 6.95 -9.31
N THR A 96 -13.01 7.16 -10.60
CA THR A 96 -13.99 6.98 -11.67
C THR A 96 -13.61 5.85 -12.62
N VAL A 97 -14.61 5.07 -13.01
CA VAL A 97 -14.52 3.97 -13.97
C VAL A 97 -15.44 4.28 -15.15
N TRP A 98 -15.01 3.94 -16.36
CA TRP A 98 -15.82 4.10 -17.57
C TRP A 98 -15.99 2.77 -18.29
N ASP A 99 -17.21 2.51 -18.74
CA ASP A 99 -17.49 1.37 -19.62
C ASP A 99 -17.13 1.67 -21.08
N THR A 100 -17.31 0.67 -21.94
CA THR A 100 -17.07 0.72 -23.40
C THR A 100 -18.02 1.68 -24.12
N ALA A 101 -19.20 1.97 -23.55
CA ALA A 101 -20.14 2.98 -24.05
C ALA A 101 -19.81 4.41 -23.57
N GLY A 102 -18.78 4.57 -22.72
CA GLY A 102 -18.34 5.85 -22.19
C GLY A 102 -19.11 6.34 -20.96
N ARG A 103 -20.01 5.53 -20.38
CA ARG A 103 -20.71 5.87 -19.15
C ARG A 103 -19.74 5.85 -17.97
N ALA A 104 -19.82 6.89 -17.13
CA ALA A 104 -18.96 7.06 -15.98
C ALA A 104 -19.64 6.54 -14.69
N TYR A 105 -18.87 5.84 -13.88
CA TYR A 105 -19.28 5.28 -12.60
C TYR A 105 -18.32 5.76 -11.51
N LEU A 106 -18.87 6.22 -10.39
CA LEU A 106 -18.08 6.48 -9.19
C LEU A 106 -17.81 5.15 -8.48
N ASP A 107 -16.53 4.80 -8.31
CA ASP A 107 -16.11 3.58 -7.64
C ASP A 107 -16.12 3.76 -6.12
N LEU A 108 -17.24 3.35 -5.49
CA LEU A 108 -17.39 3.32 -4.03
C LEU A 108 -16.94 1.99 -3.41
N LEU A 109 -16.51 1.01 -4.22
CA LEU A 109 -15.97 -0.25 -3.74
C LEU A 109 -14.45 -0.17 -3.55
N ALA A 110 -13.77 0.63 -4.37
CA ALA A 110 -12.32 0.80 -4.41
C ALA A 110 -11.57 -0.55 -4.45
N GLY A 111 -12.12 -1.54 -5.18
CA GLY A 111 -11.60 -2.90 -5.25
C GLY A 111 -11.53 -3.62 -3.89
N MET A 112 -12.51 -3.41 -3.02
CA MET A 112 -12.50 -3.83 -1.61
C MET A 112 -11.39 -3.13 -0.80
N GLY A 113 -11.23 -1.83 -1.02
CA GLY A 113 -10.26 -0.98 -0.29
C GLY A 113 -8.80 -1.10 -0.75
N VAL A 114 -8.56 -1.62 -1.96
CA VAL A 114 -7.20 -1.72 -2.53
C VAL A 114 -6.82 -0.48 -3.35
N ALA A 115 -7.78 0.18 -3.99
CA ALA A 115 -7.54 1.33 -4.86
C ALA A 115 -7.48 2.66 -4.10
N ASN A 116 -6.72 2.71 -3.00
CA ASN A 116 -6.71 3.85 -2.05
C ASN A 116 -6.19 5.17 -2.64
N VAL A 117 -5.24 5.10 -3.58
CA VAL A 117 -4.72 6.26 -4.32
C VAL A 117 -5.44 6.49 -5.65
N GLY A 118 -6.53 5.76 -5.88
CA GLY A 118 -7.29 5.76 -7.13
C GLY A 118 -6.66 4.90 -8.23
N HIS A 119 -7.46 4.65 -9.26
CA HIS A 119 -7.06 3.92 -10.46
C HIS A 119 -6.04 4.72 -11.27
N THR A 120 -5.04 4.04 -11.82
CA THR A 120 -4.06 4.62 -12.75
C THR A 120 -3.29 5.84 -12.18
N HIS A 121 -2.94 5.80 -10.89
CA HIS A 121 -2.19 6.88 -10.25
C HIS A 121 -0.84 7.14 -10.97
N PRO A 122 -0.52 8.37 -11.41
CA PRO A 122 0.63 8.64 -12.27
C PRO A 122 1.97 8.17 -11.69
N GLU A 123 2.20 8.40 -10.40
CA GLU A 123 3.45 8.00 -9.74
C GLU A 123 3.60 6.48 -9.66
N VAL A 124 2.50 5.75 -9.42
CA VAL A 124 2.51 4.28 -9.34
C VAL A 124 2.76 3.70 -10.73
N VAL A 125 2.07 4.23 -11.75
CA VAL A 125 2.26 3.80 -13.15
C VAL A 125 3.69 4.06 -13.60
N ALA A 126 4.26 5.23 -13.28
CA ALA A 126 5.64 5.56 -13.62
C ALA A 126 6.63 4.60 -12.94
N ALA A 127 6.46 4.32 -11.64
CA ALA A 127 7.31 3.39 -10.90
C ALA A 127 7.26 1.96 -11.46
N VAL A 128 6.06 1.44 -11.78
CA VAL A 128 5.90 0.12 -12.40
C VAL A 128 6.56 0.06 -13.77
N ARG A 129 6.38 1.09 -14.60
CA ARG A 129 7.01 1.17 -15.94
C ARG A 129 8.54 1.23 -15.87
N ALA A 130 9.09 1.87 -14.85
CA ALA A 130 10.54 1.94 -14.67
C ALA A 130 11.17 0.59 -14.27
N GLN A 131 10.37 -0.32 -13.68
CA GLN A 131 10.83 -1.61 -13.16
C GLN A 131 10.66 -2.78 -14.15
N ALA A 132 9.71 -2.68 -15.10
CA ALA A 132 9.35 -3.74 -16.05
C ALA A 132 10.31 -3.83 -17.24
#